data_AF-A0A7Z9LDB4-F1
#
_entry.id   AF-A0A7Z9LDB4-F1
#
_cell.length_a   1.000
_cell.length_b   1.000
_cell.length_c   1.000
_cell.angle_alpha   90.00
_cell.angle_beta   90.00
_cell.angle_gamma   90.00
#
_symmetry.space_group_name_H-M   'P 1'
#
loop_
_entity.id
_entity.type
_entity.pdbx_description
1 polymer ?
#
loop_
_entity_poly.entity_id
_entity_poly.type
_entity_poly.pdbx_seq_one_letter_code
_entity_poly.pdbx_strand_id
1 'polypeptide(L)'
;MSVSGSPTDLSPIVRRGLLALLLVMPLLALSSGSATSADSGFPQDPAGTAASGQDSSDQDGDDLLGGDLLSDDDPEKTETAQVDPATKHARVFKESRFPSADECATCHPKQYREWSVSQHAYAQLSPLMMSMQNAMNLGTSSTNGDFCLRCHAPVGSDLGEPFSISNLDRHPASREGITCVICHRMSLPYRKISGRIGIDQGDLFDPVKGAGGNDELARILSKPEEYRVVTDREKVGRGIHVEVESFFEMTQPSFCASCHEVFAPNGLRIEEVFTEYRNSPAADEGITCNDCHMSSVQGFPSGYQEGPAAVVGGKETASRKLTNHYFAGPDYSVIHPGIFPINKRANEFKTLAEWLEFEVEGGWGT
;
A
#
# COMPACT_ATOMS: atom_id res chain seq x y z
N MET A 1 -7.58 -21.94 53.83
CA MET A 1 -8.87 -22.62 53.62
C MET A 1 -8.76 -23.37 52.30
N SER A 2 -8.65 -24.70 52.34
CA SER A 2 -8.63 -25.55 51.16
C SER A 2 -10.06 -25.85 50.72
N VAL A 3 -10.35 -25.80 49.42
CA VAL A 3 -11.52 -26.47 48.86
C VAL A 3 -11.09 -27.21 47.60
N SER A 4 -11.11 -28.54 47.72
CA SER A 4 -11.05 -29.52 46.65
C SER A 4 -12.40 -29.62 45.94
N GLY A 5 -12.41 -29.68 44.60
CA GLY A 5 -13.59 -29.96 43.78
C GLY A 5 -13.26 -30.98 42.69
N SER A 6 -13.95 -32.12 42.72
CA SER A 6 -13.91 -33.21 41.73
C SER A 6 -14.83 -32.89 40.53
N PRO A 7 -14.51 -33.31 39.29
CA PRO A 7 -15.38 -33.11 38.13
C PRO A 7 -16.18 -34.39 37.83
N THR A 8 -17.46 -34.40 38.21
CA THR A 8 -18.45 -35.32 37.66
C THR A 8 -19.73 -34.56 37.41
N ASP A 9 -19.92 -34.05 36.19
CA ASP A 9 -21.23 -33.95 35.54
C ASP A 9 -21.06 -33.44 34.10
N LEU A 10 -21.05 -34.38 33.14
CA LEU A 10 -21.24 -34.08 31.73
C LEU A 10 -22.47 -34.85 31.24
N SER A 11 -23.39 -34.09 30.63
CA SER A 11 -24.75 -34.47 30.25
C SER A 11 -24.82 -35.38 28.99
N PRO A 12 -25.96 -36.07 28.75
CA PRO A 12 -26.03 -37.27 27.93
C PRO A 12 -26.44 -36.99 26.48
N ILE A 13 -25.51 -36.57 25.60
CA ILE A 13 -25.76 -36.49 24.14
C ILE A 13 -24.64 -37.17 23.33
N VAL A 14 -23.95 -38.16 23.92
CA VAL A 14 -23.04 -39.06 23.19
C VAL A 14 -23.61 -40.48 23.20
N ARG A 15 -24.68 -40.69 22.42
CA ARG A 15 -25.21 -42.03 22.11
C ARG A 15 -26.09 -41.99 20.86
N ARG A 16 -25.47 -42.24 19.70
CA ARG A 16 -26.01 -42.74 18.41
C ARG A 16 -25.07 -42.28 17.29
N GLY A 17 -24.49 -43.08 16.41
CA GLY A 17 -24.54 -44.51 16.20
C GLY A 17 -23.51 -44.83 15.11
N LEU A 18 -22.66 -45.81 15.37
CA LEU A 18 -21.69 -46.39 14.45
C LEU A 18 -22.37 -47.55 13.71
N LEU A 19 -22.22 -47.62 12.38
CA LEU A 19 -22.20 -48.79 11.47
C LEU A 19 -23.02 -48.58 10.19
N ALA A 20 -22.31 -48.39 9.07
CA ALA A 20 -22.52 -49.13 7.82
C ALA A 20 -21.29 -48.95 6.93
N LEU A 21 -20.45 -49.99 6.87
CA LEU A 21 -19.33 -50.16 5.95
C LEU A 21 -19.84 -50.99 4.77
N LEU A 22 -19.53 -50.60 3.52
CA LEU A 22 -18.97 -51.44 2.44
C LEU A 22 -19.37 -50.97 1.02
N LEU A 23 -18.33 -50.85 0.18
CA LEU A 23 -18.26 -51.14 -1.26
C LEU A 23 -19.13 -50.30 -2.22
N VAL A 24 -18.49 -49.46 -3.06
CA VAL A 24 -18.35 -49.66 -4.52
C VAL A 24 -17.40 -48.58 -5.09
N MET A 25 -16.22 -49.01 -5.55
CA MET A 25 -15.46 -48.43 -6.66
C MET A 25 -15.85 -49.25 -7.91
N PRO A 26 -15.87 -48.70 -9.15
CA PRO A 26 -14.61 -48.67 -9.91
C PRO A 26 -14.50 -47.65 -11.07
N LEU A 27 -13.31 -47.73 -11.70
CA LEU A 27 -12.97 -47.50 -13.12
C LEU A 27 -12.39 -46.13 -13.54
N LEU A 28 -11.05 -46.06 -13.43
CA LEU A 28 -10.21 -45.34 -14.39
C LEU A 28 -10.35 -45.98 -15.78
N ALA A 29 -10.62 -45.16 -16.80
CA ALA A 29 -10.34 -45.48 -18.19
C ALA A 29 -9.27 -44.52 -18.71
N LEU A 30 -8.13 -45.09 -19.12
CA LEU A 30 -7.11 -44.42 -19.92
C LEU A 30 -7.69 -44.18 -21.32
N SER A 31 -7.68 -42.94 -21.80
CA SER A 31 -7.66 -42.65 -23.23
C SER A 31 -6.47 -41.78 -23.58
N SER A 32 -5.53 -42.39 -24.29
CA SER A 32 -4.44 -41.75 -25.01
C SER A 32 -4.97 -40.77 -26.05
N GLY A 33 -4.67 -39.48 -25.87
CA GLY A 33 -4.92 -38.43 -26.86
C GLY A 33 -3.66 -37.57 -26.99
N SER A 34 -2.85 -37.89 -27.99
CA SER A 34 -1.74 -37.05 -28.46
C SER A 34 -2.31 -35.75 -29.05
N ALA A 35 -1.95 -34.61 -28.45
CA ALA A 35 -2.17 -33.30 -29.02
C ALA A 35 -0.87 -32.49 -28.97
N THR A 36 -0.47 -32.11 -30.17
CA THR A 36 0.68 -31.35 -30.61
C THR A 36 0.94 -30.06 -29.83
N SER A 37 2.22 -29.79 -29.57
CA SER A 37 2.76 -28.50 -29.14
C SER A 37 2.38 -27.40 -30.13
N ALA A 38 1.54 -26.47 -29.70
CA ALA A 38 1.35 -25.19 -30.35
C ALA A 38 2.16 -24.14 -29.59
N ASP A 39 3.24 -23.73 -30.25
CA ASP A 39 4.06 -22.57 -29.98
C ASP A 39 3.20 -21.30 -30.01
N SER A 40 3.09 -20.58 -28.88
CA SER A 40 2.47 -19.26 -28.83
C SER A 40 3.52 -18.26 -28.37
N GLY A 41 4.16 -17.66 -29.36
CA GLY A 41 5.25 -16.71 -29.23
C GLY A 41 4.89 -15.48 -28.40
N PHE A 42 5.89 -15.07 -27.62
CA PHE A 42 6.01 -13.76 -27.01
C PHE A 42 6.17 -12.68 -28.09
N PRO A 43 5.52 -11.50 -27.97
CA PRO A 43 5.81 -10.37 -28.84
C PRO A 43 7.23 -9.85 -28.56
N GLN A 44 8.05 -9.81 -29.62
CA GLN A 44 9.37 -9.20 -29.65
C GLN A 44 9.25 -7.68 -29.76
N ASP A 45 10.10 -6.95 -29.03
CA ASP A 45 10.32 -5.51 -29.18
C ASP A 45 10.76 -5.16 -30.61
N PRO A 46 10.30 -4.04 -31.21
CA PRO A 46 10.84 -3.60 -32.48
C PRO A 46 12.18 -2.86 -32.28
N ALA A 47 13.23 -3.42 -32.88
CA ALA A 47 14.40 -2.69 -33.36
C ALA A 47 13.94 -1.49 -34.21
N GLY A 48 14.48 -0.28 -34.05
CA GLY A 48 15.87 0.04 -34.32
C GLY A 48 16.03 0.42 -35.79
N THR A 49 15.61 1.63 -36.18
CA THR A 49 15.82 2.18 -37.54
C THR A 49 17.21 2.81 -37.65
N ALA A 50 18.00 2.26 -38.55
CA ALA A 50 19.31 2.76 -38.96
C ALA A 50 19.21 3.96 -39.92
N ALA A 51 20.20 4.86 -39.85
CA ALA A 51 20.66 5.64 -41.00
C ALA A 51 22.14 6.05 -40.84
N SER A 52 22.96 5.61 -41.82
CA SER A 52 24.21 6.22 -42.38
C SER A 52 25.26 6.79 -41.42
N GLY A 53 26.56 6.48 -41.48
CA GLY A 53 27.43 6.01 -42.55
C GLY A 53 28.75 6.82 -42.52
N GLN A 54 29.87 6.18 -42.85
CA GLN A 54 31.27 6.68 -43.00
C GLN A 54 32.17 6.53 -41.75
N ASP A 55 33.02 5.49 -41.65
CA ASP A 55 34.34 5.25 -42.31
C ASP A 55 35.48 6.01 -41.56
N SER A 56 36.10 5.34 -40.58
CA SER A 56 37.45 4.74 -40.57
C SER A 56 38.60 5.69 -40.24
N SER A 57 39.33 5.36 -39.17
CA SER A 57 40.80 5.15 -39.16
C SER A 57 41.31 5.07 -37.72
N ASP A 58 42.06 4.01 -37.46
CA ASP A 58 42.93 3.81 -36.30
C ASP A 58 44.02 4.90 -36.22
N GLN A 59 44.40 5.32 -35.02
CA GLN A 59 45.82 5.40 -34.66
C GLN A 59 46.06 5.57 -33.15
N ASP A 60 47.06 4.81 -32.73
CA ASP A 60 47.77 4.72 -31.46
C ASP A 60 48.23 6.05 -30.86
N GLY A 61 48.56 6.02 -29.57
CA GLY A 61 49.65 6.87 -29.05
C GLY A 61 49.51 7.31 -27.61
N ASP A 62 50.22 6.63 -26.73
CA ASP A 62 50.55 7.03 -25.37
C ASP A 62 50.98 8.51 -25.27
N ASP A 63 50.63 9.19 -24.17
CA ASP A 63 51.67 9.92 -23.45
C ASP A 63 51.40 10.02 -21.95
N LEU A 64 52.50 9.88 -21.23
CA LEU A 64 52.64 9.61 -19.81
C LEU A 64 53.32 10.83 -19.15
N LEU A 65 52.85 11.16 -17.96
CA LEU A 65 53.56 11.88 -16.87
C LEU A 65 53.64 13.41 -16.91
N GLY A 66 53.31 14.01 -15.76
CA GLY A 66 53.74 15.35 -15.38
C GLY A 66 52.93 15.91 -14.22
N GLY A 67 53.31 15.58 -12.99
CA GLY A 67 52.72 16.17 -11.78
C GLY A 67 53.33 17.53 -11.43
N ASP A 68 52.51 18.39 -10.82
CA ASP A 68 52.87 19.45 -9.88
C ASP A 68 51.57 19.81 -9.14
N LEU A 69 51.37 19.39 -7.89
CA LEU A 69 51.74 20.09 -6.66
C LEU A 69 51.15 21.50 -6.54
N LEU A 70 50.05 21.55 -5.79
CA LEU A 70 49.68 22.57 -4.78
C LEU A 70 49.50 24.02 -5.27
N SER A 71 48.24 24.42 -5.39
CA SER A 71 47.80 25.77 -4.99
C SER A 71 46.38 25.70 -4.43
N ASP A 72 46.25 26.04 -3.15
CA ASP A 72 45.00 26.41 -2.49
C ASP A 72 44.37 27.61 -3.22
N ASP A 73 43.06 27.58 -3.46
CA ASP A 73 42.16 28.75 -3.33
C ASP A 73 40.68 28.40 -3.61
N ASP A 74 39.86 28.78 -2.63
CA ASP A 74 38.40 29.05 -2.57
C ASP A 74 37.33 27.93 -2.71
N PRO A 75 36.28 27.97 -1.84
CA PRO A 75 35.20 27.00 -1.85
C PRO A 75 34.27 27.27 -3.03
N GLU A 76 34.27 26.33 -3.97
CA GLU A 76 33.34 26.30 -5.08
C GLU A 76 31.91 26.22 -4.54
N LYS A 77 31.13 27.26 -4.85
CA LYS A 77 29.70 27.34 -4.61
C LYS A 77 29.07 26.08 -5.18
N THR A 78 28.42 25.30 -4.32
CA THR A 78 27.62 24.14 -4.73
C THR A 78 26.49 24.65 -5.60
N GLU A 79 26.69 24.63 -6.92
CA GLU A 79 25.61 24.79 -7.88
C GLU A 79 24.61 23.67 -7.59
N THR A 80 23.43 24.06 -7.11
CA THR A 80 22.27 23.18 -7.09
C THR A 80 22.09 22.66 -8.50
N ALA A 81 22.44 21.39 -8.74
CA ALA A 81 22.28 20.74 -10.03
C ALA A 81 20.84 20.98 -10.49
N GLN A 82 20.69 21.79 -11.55
CA GLN A 82 19.39 22.11 -12.09
C GLN A 82 18.82 20.84 -12.70
N VAL A 83 17.93 20.17 -11.95
CA VAL A 83 17.18 19.02 -12.44
C VAL A 83 16.40 19.45 -13.68
N ASP A 84 16.65 18.75 -14.79
CA ASP A 84 16.11 19.02 -16.12
C ASP A 84 14.57 19.20 -16.08
N PRO A 85 14.00 20.19 -16.80
CA PRO A 85 12.56 20.41 -16.86
C PRO A 85 11.77 19.15 -17.25
N ALA A 86 12.25 18.27 -18.13
CA ALA A 86 11.51 17.05 -18.47
C ALA A 86 11.45 16.08 -17.26
N THR A 87 12.52 16.03 -16.47
CA THR A 87 12.55 15.29 -15.19
C THR A 87 11.60 15.90 -14.15
N LYS A 88 11.47 17.24 -14.09
CA LYS A 88 10.48 17.91 -13.23
C LYS A 88 9.04 17.63 -13.66
N HIS A 89 8.73 17.68 -14.96
CA HIS A 89 7.40 17.34 -15.48
C HIS A 89 7.06 15.87 -15.29
N ALA A 90 8.01 14.96 -15.50
CA ALA A 90 7.81 13.54 -15.24
C ALA A 90 7.57 13.25 -13.75
N ARG A 91 8.19 14.01 -12.84
CA ARG A 91 7.93 13.92 -11.41
C ARG A 91 6.53 14.42 -11.05
N VAL A 92 6.14 15.61 -11.53
CA VAL A 92 4.77 16.14 -11.33
C VAL A 92 3.70 15.22 -11.92
N PHE A 93 3.98 14.61 -13.08
CA PHE A 93 3.07 13.65 -13.72
C PHE A 93 2.98 12.31 -12.98
N LYS A 94 4.06 11.87 -12.33
CA LYS A 94 4.02 10.70 -11.43
C LYS A 94 3.28 11.03 -10.14
N GLU A 95 3.52 12.22 -9.58
CA GLU A 95 2.82 12.79 -8.43
C GLU A 95 1.31 12.93 -8.68
N SER A 96 0.90 13.26 -9.90
CA SER A 96 -0.52 13.39 -10.26
C SER A 96 -1.26 12.06 -10.43
N ARG A 97 -0.59 10.90 -10.45
CA ARG A 97 -1.28 9.61 -10.64
C ARG A 97 -1.77 9.00 -9.33
N PHE A 98 -1.13 9.35 -8.22
CA PHE A 98 -1.48 8.86 -6.89
C PHE A 98 -1.23 9.96 -5.86
N PRO A 99 -2.28 10.66 -5.38
CA PRO A 99 -2.12 11.68 -4.36
C PRO A 99 -1.59 11.06 -3.07
N SER A 100 -0.74 11.80 -2.36
CA SER A 100 -0.28 11.42 -1.03
C SER A 100 -1.41 11.57 0.00
N ALA A 101 -1.30 10.88 1.13
CA ALA A 101 -2.26 11.00 2.22
C ALA A 101 -2.33 12.43 2.79
N ASP A 102 -1.28 13.24 2.63
CA ASP A 102 -1.23 14.64 3.06
C ASP A 102 -2.25 15.54 2.34
N GLU A 103 -2.65 15.16 1.11
CA GLU A 103 -3.77 15.82 0.41
C GLU A 103 -5.09 15.49 1.09
N CYS A 104 -5.32 14.20 1.40
CA CYS A 104 -6.52 13.71 2.07
C CYS A 104 -6.68 14.32 3.47
N ALA A 105 -5.56 14.52 4.20
CA ALA A 105 -5.52 15.09 5.55
C ALA A 105 -6.20 16.45 5.66
N THR A 106 -6.26 17.22 4.56
CA THR A 106 -6.85 18.56 4.50
C THR A 106 -8.35 18.53 4.81
N CYS A 107 -9.06 17.48 4.36
CA CYS A 107 -10.50 17.31 4.57
C CYS A 107 -10.81 16.14 5.51
N HIS A 108 -9.94 15.13 5.63
CA HIS A 108 -10.14 13.94 6.46
C HIS A 108 -9.12 13.83 7.61
N PRO A 109 -9.04 14.83 8.51
CA PRO A 109 -7.98 14.91 9.51
C PRO A 109 -8.09 13.82 10.58
N LYS A 110 -9.29 13.28 10.85
CA LYS A 110 -9.48 12.18 11.82
C LYS A 110 -8.87 10.89 11.29
N GLN A 111 -9.28 10.49 10.08
CA GLN A 111 -8.85 9.27 9.42
C GLN A 111 -7.35 9.31 9.14
N TYR A 112 -6.82 10.46 8.70
CA TYR A 112 -5.38 10.62 8.53
C TYR A 112 -4.61 10.40 9.83
N ARG A 113 -5.04 10.99 10.96
CA ARG A 113 -4.35 10.80 12.26
C ARG A 113 -4.42 9.37 12.77
N GLU A 114 -5.53 8.68 12.53
CA GLU A 114 -5.66 7.25 12.86
C GLU A 114 -4.71 6.42 11.99
N TRP A 115 -4.72 6.64 10.68
CA TRP A 115 -3.90 5.91 9.73
C TRP A 115 -2.40 6.20 9.89
N SER A 116 -1.99 7.43 10.17
CA SER A 116 -0.58 7.85 10.09
C SER A 116 0.33 7.20 11.14
N VAL A 117 -0.26 6.60 12.16
CA VAL A 117 0.39 5.84 13.24
C VAL A 117 0.22 4.32 13.07
N SER A 118 -0.50 3.87 12.03
CA SER A 118 -0.87 2.47 11.82
C SER A 118 0.25 1.63 11.21
N GLN A 119 0.14 0.31 11.33
CA GLN A 119 1.04 -0.61 10.62
C GLN A 119 0.84 -0.58 9.10
N HIS A 120 -0.34 -0.17 8.62
CA HIS A 120 -0.58 0.09 7.21
C HIS A 120 0.27 1.24 6.68
N ALA A 121 0.36 2.36 7.42
CA ALA A 121 1.25 3.48 7.08
C ALA A 121 2.74 3.10 7.24
N TYR A 122 3.06 2.19 8.16
CA TYR A 122 4.42 1.73 8.40
C TYR A 122 4.90 0.67 7.41
N ALA A 123 3.99 0.06 6.63
CA ALA A 123 4.24 -1.17 5.86
C ALA A 123 5.48 -1.13 4.97
N GLN A 124 5.72 -0.01 4.26
CA GLN A 124 6.90 0.21 3.42
C GLN A 124 8.11 0.78 4.18
N LEU A 125 7.87 1.46 5.29
CA LEU A 125 8.91 2.10 6.10
C LEU A 125 9.61 1.13 7.04
N SER A 126 9.01 -0.03 7.32
CA SER A 126 9.55 -1.07 8.20
C SER A 126 10.91 -1.58 7.72
N PRO A 127 12.00 -1.36 8.49
CA PRO A 127 13.30 -1.93 8.18
C PRO A 127 13.29 -3.45 8.19
N LEU A 128 12.47 -4.07 9.06
CA LEU A 128 12.32 -5.52 9.11
C LEU A 128 11.77 -6.08 7.79
N MET A 129 10.71 -5.46 7.26
CA MET A 129 10.15 -5.84 5.97
C MET A 129 11.19 -5.67 4.85
N MET A 130 11.86 -4.52 4.79
CA MET A 130 12.86 -4.25 3.75
C MET A 130 14.04 -5.24 3.83
N SER A 131 14.51 -5.57 5.04
CA SER A 131 15.54 -6.59 5.25
C SER A 131 15.07 -7.97 4.79
N MET A 132 13.82 -8.36 5.10
CA MET A 132 13.25 -9.63 4.64
C MET A 132 13.16 -9.66 3.11
N GLN A 133 12.65 -8.62 2.48
CA GLN A 133 12.57 -8.51 1.01
C GLN A 133 13.94 -8.64 0.36
N ASN A 134 14.96 -7.94 0.90
CA ASN A 134 16.32 -8.00 0.38
C ASN A 134 16.93 -9.39 0.55
N ALA A 135 16.77 -10.02 1.71
CA ALA A 135 17.25 -11.37 1.97
C ALA A 135 16.58 -12.40 1.03
N MET A 136 15.26 -12.30 0.85
CA MET A 136 14.50 -13.18 -0.05
C MET A 136 14.91 -13.00 -1.51
N ASN A 137 15.08 -11.76 -1.98
CA ASN A 137 15.57 -11.50 -3.34
C ASN A 137 17.01 -11.99 -3.53
N LEU A 138 17.90 -11.79 -2.56
CA LEU A 138 19.25 -12.35 -2.63
C LEU A 138 19.23 -13.88 -2.72
N GLY A 139 18.46 -14.53 -1.86
CA GLY A 139 18.34 -16.00 -1.81
C GLY A 139 17.64 -16.61 -3.02
N THR A 140 16.85 -15.83 -3.77
CA THR A 140 16.11 -16.28 -4.94
C THR A 140 16.69 -15.76 -6.26
N SER A 141 17.91 -15.18 -6.24
CA SER A 141 18.50 -14.52 -7.42
C SER A 141 17.54 -13.53 -8.09
N SER A 142 16.82 -12.76 -7.26
CA SER A 142 15.81 -11.76 -7.63
C SER A 142 14.58 -12.30 -8.36
N THR A 143 14.37 -13.62 -8.43
CA THR A 143 13.17 -14.20 -9.05
C THR A 143 11.88 -13.93 -8.25
N ASN A 144 12.01 -13.62 -6.95
CA ASN A 144 10.89 -13.13 -6.13
C ASN A 144 10.44 -11.72 -6.54
N GLY A 145 11.36 -10.90 -7.05
CA GLY A 145 11.11 -9.57 -7.59
C GLY A 145 10.39 -8.63 -6.61
N ASP A 146 9.29 -8.04 -7.09
CA ASP A 146 8.47 -7.06 -6.36
C ASP A 146 7.40 -7.68 -5.46
N PHE A 147 7.41 -9.01 -5.24
CA PHE A 147 6.36 -9.74 -4.53
C PHE A 147 5.94 -9.07 -3.21
N CYS A 148 6.91 -8.67 -2.38
CA CYS A 148 6.65 -8.01 -1.09
C CYS A 148 5.94 -6.66 -1.26
N LEU A 149 6.33 -5.88 -2.27
CA LEU A 149 5.80 -4.54 -2.52
C LEU A 149 4.33 -4.57 -2.97
N ARG A 150 3.86 -5.68 -3.54
CA ARG A 150 2.45 -5.83 -3.95
C ARG A 150 1.46 -5.65 -2.81
N CYS A 151 1.89 -5.93 -1.57
CA CYS A 151 1.09 -5.77 -0.36
C CYS A 151 1.68 -4.71 0.60
N HIS A 152 2.95 -4.34 0.49
CA HIS A 152 3.58 -3.38 1.40
C HIS A 152 3.74 -1.97 0.82
N ALA A 153 3.82 -1.82 -0.50
CA ALA A 153 3.84 -0.54 -1.21
C ALA A 153 3.15 -0.66 -2.58
N PRO A 154 1.83 -0.92 -2.64
CA PRO A 154 1.18 -1.27 -3.90
C PRO A 154 1.22 -0.14 -4.93
N VAL A 155 1.21 1.13 -4.49
CA VAL A 155 1.46 2.29 -5.38
C VAL A 155 2.83 2.16 -6.05
N GLY A 156 3.88 1.80 -5.31
CA GLY A 156 5.23 1.61 -5.86
C GLY A 156 5.28 0.48 -6.90
N SER A 157 4.60 -0.63 -6.62
CA SER A 157 4.46 -1.73 -7.58
C SER A 157 3.73 -1.32 -8.87
N ASP A 158 2.67 -0.50 -8.78
CA ASP A 158 1.92 -0.01 -9.94
C ASP A 158 2.71 1.03 -10.74
N LEU A 159 3.47 1.89 -10.05
CA LEU A 159 4.40 2.83 -10.66
C LEU A 159 5.61 2.16 -11.33
N GLY A 160 5.82 0.86 -11.07
CA GLY A 160 6.97 0.12 -11.57
C GLY A 160 8.28 0.54 -10.90
N GLU A 161 8.23 1.00 -9.65
CA GLU A 161 9.42 1.34 -8.89
C GLU A 161 10.32 0.11 -8.72
N PRO A 162 11.65 0.25 -8.88
CA PRO A 162 12.57 -0.85 -8.59
C PRO A 162 12.37 -1.35 -7.16
N PHE A 163 12.36 -2.67 -6.95
CA PHE A 163 12.14 -3.21 -5.61
C PHE A 163 13.22 -2.76 -4.61
N SER A 164 14.43 -2.48 -5.10
CA SER A 164 15.60 -2.06 -4.34
C SER A 164 15.74 -0.55 -4.15
N ILE A 165 14.81 0.27 -4.65
CA ILE A 165 14.90 1.73 -4.49
C ILE A 165 14.80 2.12 -3.00
N SER A 166 15.59 3.12 -2.61
CA SER A 166 15.56 3.70 -1.27
C SER A 166 14.23 4.40 -0.98
N ASN A 167 13.74 4.31 0.26
CA ASN A 167 12.57 5.07 0.70
C ASN A 167 12.79 6.60 0.62
N LEU A 168 14.04 7.08 0.52
CA LEU A 168 14.34 8.49 0.28
C LEU A 168 13.88 8.94 -1.12
N ASP A 169 14.01 8.06 -2.11
CA ASP A 169 13.78 8.34 -3.52
C ASP A 169 12.43 7.83 -4.03
N ARG A 170 11.69 7.06 -3.22
CA ARG A 170 10.35 6.58 -3.55
C ARG A 170 9.35 7.73 -3.69
N HIS A 171 8.38 7.50 -4.56
CA HIS A 171 7.18 8.32 -4.65
C HIS A 171 6.53 8.47 -3.25
N PRO A 172 6.07 9.66 -2.84
CA PRO A 172 5.45 9.86 -1.53
C PRO A 172 4.36 8.83 -1.21
N ALA A 173 3.38 8.65 -2.11
CA ALA A 173 2.31 7.66 -1.92
C ALA A 173 2.78 6.18 -1.93
N SER A 174 3.95 5.88 -2.49
CA SER A 174 4.56 4.53 -2.42
C SER A 174 5.20 4.30 -1.04
N ARG A 175 5.93 5.31 -0.56
CA ARG A 175 6.58 5.31 0.76
C ARG A 175 5.58 5.23 1.92
N GLU A 176 4.38 5.77 1.75
CA GLU A 176 3.28 5.71 2.72
C GLU A 176 2.69 4.30 2.92
N GLY A 177 3.23 3.28 2.25
CA GLY A 177 2.80 1.90 2.40
C GLY A 177 1.37 1.67 1.93
N ILE A 178 0.50 1.17 2.82
CA ILE A 178 -0.93 1.03 2.56
C ILE A 178 -1.63 2.37 2.86
N THR A 179 -1.51 3.30 1.91
CA THR A 179 -2.09 4.66 1.99
C THR A 179 -3.58 4.71 1.61
N CYS A 180 -4.20 5.89 1.70
CA CYS A 180 -5.63 6.11 1.46
C CYS A 180 -6.10 5.55 0.10
N VAL A 181 -5.36 5.84 -0.96
CA VAL A 181 -5.72 5.46 -2.33
C VAL A 181 -5.63 3.95 -2.57
N ILE A 182 -4.89 3.20 -1.76
CA ILE A 182 -4.86 1.73 -1.88
C ILE A 182 -6.24 1.14 -1.65
N CYS A 183 -6.93 1.60 -0.61
CA CYS A 183 -8.28 1.12 -0.29
C CYS A 183 -9.35 1.87 -1.08
N HIS A 184 -9.22 3.19 -1.17
CA HIS A 184 -10.24 4.06 -1.75
C HIS A 184 -10.14 4.21 -3.28
N ARG A 185 -9.20 3.55 -3.94
CA ARG A 185 -9.12 3.47 -5.40
C ARG A 185 -8.81 2.07 -5.92
N MET A 186 -9.06 1.03 -5.13
CA MET A 186 -8.89 -0.34 -5.62
C MET A 186 -9.81 -0.58 -6.82
N SER A 187 -9.24 -0.97 -7.98
CA SER A 187 -9.99 -1.03 -9.24
C SER A 187 -11.11 -2.07 -9.22
N LEU A 188 -10.89 -3.21 -8.55
CA LEU A 188 -11.78 -4.36 -8.57
C LEU A 188 -11.86 -5.06 -7.20
N PRO A 189 -12.92 -5.84 -6.93
CA PRO A 189 -13.00 -6.70 -5.77
C PRO A 189 -12.13 -7.95 -5.96
N TYR A 190 -10.82 -7.82 -5.76
CA TYR A 190 -9.86 -8.88 -6.04
C TYR A 190 -10.02 -10.15 -5.18
N ARG A 191 -10.59 -10.02 -3.97
CA ARG A 191 -10.78 -11.11 -3.01
C ARG A 191 -9.44 -11.80 -2.70
N LYS A 192 -9.41 -13.14 -2.68
CA LYS A 192 -8.25 -13.96 -2.36
C LYS A 192 -7.28 -14.03 -3.55
N ILE A 193 -6.31 -13.13 -3.61
CA ILE A 193 -5.20 -13.17 -4.55
C ILE A 193 -3.89 -12.82 -3.84
N SER A 194 -2.75 -13.29 -4.37
CA SER A 194 -1.40 -12.86 -3.94
C SER A 194 -0.65 -12.20 -5.10
N GLY A 195 -1.39 -11.39 -5.85
CA GLY A 195 -0.94 -10.70 -7.05
C GLY A 195 -0.88 -9.19 -6.84
N ARG A 196 -0.52 -8.45 -7.90
CA ARG A 196 -0.66 -6.99 -7.89
C ARG A 196 -2.15 -6.65 -7.83
N ILE A 197 -2.51 -5.79 -6.88
CA ILE A 197 -3.81 -5.14 -6.85
C ILE A 197 -3.75 -3.90 -7.75
N GLY A 198 -4.61 -3.85 -8.76
CA GLY A 198 -4.76 -2.64 -9.57
C GLY A 198 -5.48 -1.54 -8.78
N ILE A 199 -4.97 -0.32 -8.91
CA ILE A 199 -5.49 0.88 -8.27
C ILE A 199 -5.78 1.88 -9.37
N ASP A 200 -6.97 2.49 -9.35
CA ASP A 200 -7.36 3.49 -10.32
C ASP A 200 -6.45 4.71 -10.17
N GLN A 201 -5.77 5.05 -11.26
CA GLN A 201 -4.86 6.20 -11.32
C GLN A 201 -5.66 7.49 -11.44
N GLY A 202 -5.20 8.54 -10.77
CA GLY A 202 -5.78 9.87 -10.84
C GLY A 202 -5.24 10.79 -9.76
N ASP A 203 -5.54 12.08 -9.84
CA ASP A 203 -5.20 13.06 -8.81
C ASP A 203 -6.40 13.31 -7.88
N LEU A 204 -6.33 14.38 -7.07
CA LEU A 204 -7.41 14.77 -6.18
C LEU A 204 -8.76 15.01 -6.88
N PHE A 205 -8.79 15.32 -8.19
CA PHE A 205 -10.01 15.63 -8.93
C PHE A 205 -10.65 14.41 -9.57
N ASP A 206 -10.11 13.22 -9.37
CA ASP A 206 -10.66 11.96 -9.87
C ASP A 206 -11.53 11.25 -8.82
N PRO A 207 -12.43 10.35 -9.24
CA PRO A 207 -13.27 9.58 -8.32
C PRO A 207 -12.49 8.83 -7.23
N VAL A 208 -13.16 8.62 -6.11
CA VAL A 208 -12.72 7.71 -5.04
C VAL A 208 -13.84 6.73 -4.74
N LYS A 209 -13.55 5.68 -3.99
CA LYS A 209 -14.48 4.60 -3.65
C LYS A 209 -14.83 4.62 -2.18
N GLY A 210 -16.07 4.30 -1.86
CA GLY A 210 -16.52 4.17 -0.49
C GLY A 210 -17.83 3.40 -0.39
N ALA A 211 -18.03 2.70 0.73
CA ALA A 211 -19.23 1.89 0.92
C ALA A 211 -20.53 2.72 0.92
N GLY A 212 -20.47 3.98 1.37
CA GLY A 212 -21.63 4.88 1.49
C GLY A 212 -22.04 5.59 0.21
N GLY A 213 -21.27 5.50 -0.87
CA GLY A 213 -21.56 6.19 -2.14
C GLY A 213 -21.51 7.72 -2.07
N ASN A 214 -22.14 8.37 -3.05
CA ASN A 214 -21.89 9.76 -3.43
C ASN A 214 -22.78 10.82 -2.75
N ASP A 215 -23.81 10.42 -2.01
CA ASP A 215 -24.89 11.33 -1.57
C ASP A 215 -24.39 12.58 -0.82
N GLU A 216 -23.48 12.38 0.13
CA GLU A 216 -22.94 13.47 0.93
C GLU A 216 -22.00 14.37 0.12
N LEU A 217 -21.21 13.81 -0.79
CA LEU A 217 -20.37 14.60 -1.68
C LEU A 217 -21.24 15.42 -2.64
N ALA A 218 -22.26 14.82 -3.23
CA ALA A 218 -23.22 15.52 -4.10
C ALA A 218 -23.90 16.70 -3.37
N ARG A 219 -24.24 16.52 -2.09
CA ARG A 219 -24.77 17.61 -1.24
C ARG A 219 -23.77 18.75 -1.09
N ILE A 220 -22.49 18.45 -0.85
CA ILE A 220 -21.42 19.45 -0.73
C ILE A 220 -21.19 20.18 -2.07
N LEU A 221 -21.11 19.43 -3.17
CA LEU A 221 -20.88 19.95 -4.51
C LEU A 221 -22.07 20.76 -5.05
N SER A 222 -23.28 20.59 -4.51
CA SER A 222 -24.41 21.48 -4.80
C SER A 222 -24.26 22.89 -4.23
N LYS A 223 -23.28 23.11 -3.34
CA LYS A 223 -23.01 24.40 -2.66
C LYS A 223 -21.51 24.73 -2.62
N PRO A 224 -20.83 24.82 -3.77
CA PRO A 224 -19.36 24.91 -3.83
C PRO A 224 -18.81 26.17 -3.16
N GLU A 225 -19.52 27.30 -3.23
CA GLU A 225 -19.14 28.56 -2.56
C GLU A 225 -19.20 28.43 -1.03
N GLU A 226 -20.17 27.69 -0.51
CA GLU A 226 -20.37 27.50 0.93
C GLU A 226 -19.24 26.67 1.54
N TYR A 227 -18.82 25.62 0.83
CA TYR A 227 -17.76 24.71 1.25
C TYR A 227 -16.37 25.10 0.71
N ARG A 228 -16.30 26.17 -0.10
CA ARG A 228 -15.07 26.73 -0.68
C ARG A 228 -14.24 25.70 -1.44
N VAL A 229 -14.90 24.92 -2.29
CA VAL A 229 -14.27 23.84 -3.09
C VAL A 229 -14.37 24.11 -4.59
N VAL A 230 -13.42 23.54 -5.33
CA VAL A 230 -13.40 23.52 -6.79
C VAL A 230 -13.19 22.09 -7.28
N THR A 231 -13.88 21.74 -8.36
CA THR A 231 -13.76 20.44 -9.05
C THR A 231 -13.06 20.56 -10.40
N ASP A 232 -12.78 21.79 -10.82
CA ASP A 232 -12.09 22.12 -12.06
C ASP A 232 -10.59 22.25 -11.78
N ARG A 233 -9.78 21.47 -12.50
CA ARG A 233 -8.32 21.39 -12.34
C ARG A 233 -7.62 22.72 -12.62
N GLU A 234 -8.21 23.57 -13.47
CA GLU A 234 -7.63 24.85 -13.86
C GLU A 234 -7.99 25.98 -12.89
N LYS A 235 -8.97 25.75 -12.00
CA LYS A 235 -9.44 26.79 -11.08
C LYS A 235 -8.62 26.82 -9.81
N VAL A 236 -8.23 28.03 -9.43
CA VAL A 236 -7.59 28.28 -8.13
C VAL A 236 -8.64 28.11 -7.02
N GLY A 237 -8.37 27.20 -6.10
CA GLY A 237 -9.23 26.93 -4.97
C GLY A 237 -8.82 25.64 -4.26
N ARG A 238 -9.60 25.23 -3.26
CA ARG A 238 -9.41 23.91 -2.64
C ARG A 238 -9.98 22.84 -3.56
N GLY A 239 -9.12 22.05 -4.16
CA GLY A 239 -9.53 20.86 -4.92
C GLY A 239 -10.28 19.86 -4.06
N ILE A 240 -11.16 19.08 -4.68
CA ILE A 240 -11.89 17.97 -4.07
C ILE A 240 -12.13 16.89 -5.12
N HIS A 241 -12.18 15.63 -4.69
CA HIS A 241 -12.60 14.53 -5.55
C HIS A 241 -14.04 14.73 -6.02
N VAL A 242 -14.31 14.33 -7.27
CA VAL A 242 -15.55 14.69 -7.97
C VAL A 242 -16.68 13.69 -7.72
N GLU A 243 -16.35 12.48 -7.31
CA GLU A 243 -17.32 11.41 -7.09
C GLU A 243 -16.83 10.46 -5.97
N VAL A 244 -17.78 9.91 -5.22
CA VAL A 244 -17.58 8.71 -4.39
C VAL A 244 -18.37 7.56 -4.99
N GLU A 245 -17.68 6.70 -5.72
CA GLU A 245 -18.25 5.48 -6.26
C GLU A 245 -18.61 4.52 -5.12
N SER A 246 -19.80 3.93 -5.20
CA SER A 246 -20.20 2.91 -4.22
C SER A 246 -19.36 1.66 -4.42
N PHE A 247 -18.67 1.26 -3.35
CA PHE A 247 -17.84 0.05 -3.37
C PHE A 247 -18.12 -0.80 -2.12
N PHE A 248 -19.13 -1.67 -2.25
CA PHE A 248 -19.60 -2.52 -1.16
C PHE A 248 -18.55 -3.54 -0.69
N GLU A 249 -17.66 -4.00 -1.58
CA GLU A 249 -16.65 -5.00 -1.23
C GLU A 249 -15.78 -4.54 -0.05
N MET A 250 -15.50 -3.25 0.12
CA MET A 250 -14.77 -2.70 1.29
C MET A 250 -15.37 -3.07 2.67
N THR A 251 -16.64 -3.48 2.70
CA THR A 251 -17.32 -3.93 3.93
C THR A 251 -17.23 -5.44 4.15
N GLN A 252 -16.67 -6.17 3.18
CA GLN A 252 -16.60 -7.62 3.19
C GLN A 252 -15.22 -8.08 3.66
N PRO A 253 -15.14 -9.15 4.48
CA PRO A 253 -13.87 -9.76 4.88
C PRO A 253 -12.93 -10.12 3.71
N SER A 254 -13.49 -10.45 2.54
CA SER A 254 -12.74 -10.76 1.33
C SER A 254 -11.95 -9.58 0.77
N PHE A 255 -12.32 -8.33 1.09
CA PHE A 255 -11.53 -7.17 0.70
C PHE A 255 -10.16 -7.17 1.38
N CYS A 256 -10.11 -7.50 2.68
CA CYS A 256 -8.85 -7.61 3.42
C CYS A 256 -8.00 -8.79 2.93
N ALA A 257 -8.64 -9.84 2.42
CA ALA A 257 -7.98 -11.04 1.93
C ALA A 257 -7.12 -10.82 0.67
N SER A 258 -7.20 -9.67 0.01
CA SER A 258 -6.27 -9.34 -1.08
C SER A 258 -4.84 -9.13 -0.61
N CYS A 259 -4.67 -8.82 0.68
CA CYS A 259 -3.37 -8.63 1.31
C CYS A 259 -3.15 -9.61 2.47
N HIS A 260 -4.21 -10.05 3.17
CA HIS A 260 -4.16 -10.93 4.35
C HIS A 260 -4.43 -12.41 4.06
N GLU A 261 -4.10 -12.84 2.85
CA GLU A 261 -4.11 -14.24 2.45
C GLU A 261 -3.06 -14.43 1.36
N VAL A 262 -1.87 -14.84 1.78
CA VAL A 262 -0.65 -14.72 1.00
C VAL A 262 -0.08 -16.09 0.69
N PHE A 263 0.04 -16.38 -0.59
CA PHE A 263 0.76 -17.51 -1.15
C PHE A 263 2.09 -17.02 -1.72
N ALA A 264 3.16 -17.72 -1.39
CA ALA A 264 4.43 -17.61 -2.08
C ALA A 264 4.26 -17.90 -3.59
N PRO A 265 5.17 -17.41 -4.45
CA PRO A 265 5.11 -17.69 -5.89
C PRO A 265 5.06 -19.19 -6.27
N ASN A 266 5.59 -20.06 -5.41
CA ASN A 266 5.54 -21.52 -5.59
C ASN A 266 4.25 -22.18 -5.06
N GLY A 267 3.27 -21.39 -4.59
CA GLY A 267 1.99 -21.85 -4.05
C GLY A 267 2.02 -22.25 -2.57
N LEU A 268 3.17 -22.13 -1.88
CA LEU A 268 3.22 -22.34 -0.43
C LEU A 268 2.44 -21.23 0.29
N ARG A 269 1.66 -21.59 1.30
CA ARG A 269 0.92 -20.64 2.11
C ARG A 269 1.86 -19.95 3.11
N ILE A 270 1.96 -18.63 3.03
CA ILE A 270 2.75 -17.80 3.96
C ILE A 270 1.85 -17.23 5.05
N GLU A 271 0.66 -16.75 4.65
CA GLU A 271 -0.36 -16.19 5.55
C GLU A 271 -1.73 -16.74 5.16
N GLU A 272 -2.44 -17.36 6.10
CA GLU A 272 -3.75 -17.99 5.87
C GLU A 272 -4.88 -17.30 6.64
N VAL A 273 -4.68 -16.04 7.05
CA VAL A 273 -5.56 -15.35 8.01
C VAL A 273 -7.02 -15.33 7.56
N PHE A 274 -7.30 -15.09 6.27
CA PHE A 274 -8.67 -15.14 5.78
C PHE A 274 -9.29 -16.53 5.86
N THR A 275 -8.53 -17.58 5.52
CA THR A 275 -8.97 -18.97 5.62
C THR A 275 -9.19 -19.38 7.09
N GLU A 276 -8.31 -18.96 7.99
CA GLU A 276 -8.46 -19.17 9.43
C GLU A 276 -9.71 -18.47 9.97
N TYR A 277 -9.90 -17.20 9.61
CA TYR A 277 -11.09 -16.42 9.93
C TYR A 277 -12.37 -17.15 9.49
N ARG A 278 -12.42 -17.63 8.23
CA ARG A 278 -13.60 -18.33 7.70
C ARG A 278 -13.97 -19.61 8.44
N ASN A 279 -13.04 -20.18 9.20
CA ASN A 279 -13.24 -21.37 10.04
C ASN A 279 -13.37 -21.02 11.53
N SER A 280 -13.49 -19.74 11.87
CA SER A 280 -13.57 -19.25 13.25
C SER A 280 -15.02 -19.00 13.70
N PRO A 281 -15.29 -19.01 15.02
CA PRO A 281 -16.60 -18.63 15.55
C PRO A 281 -17.03 -17.21 15.14
N ALA A 282 -16.08 -16.28 14.96
CA ALA A 282 -16.39 -14.93 14.53
C ALA A 282 -17.05 -14.90 13.15
N ALA A 283 -16.59 -15.74 12.21
CA ALA A 283 -17.22 -15.87 10.90
C ALA A 283 -18.60 -16.54 10.98
N ASP A 284 -18.75 -17.56 11.84
CA ASP A 284 -20.05 -18.21 12.07
C ASP A 284 -21.10 -17.24 12.64
N GLU A 285 -20.66 -16.29 13.46
CA GLU A 285 -21.48 -15.22 14.05
C GLU A 285 -21.68 -14.01 13.10
N GLY A 286 -21.03 -14.00 11.94
CA GLY A 286 -21.11 -12.92 10.96
C GLY A 286 -20.32 -11.65 11.33
N ILE A 287 -19.40 -11.73 12.30
CA ILE A 287 -18.52 -10.64 12.71
C ILE A 287 -17.42 -10.48 11.67
N THR A 288 -17.37 -9.35 10.98
CA THR A 288 -16.40 -9.11 9.90
C THR A 288 -15.05 -8.61 10.43
N CYS A 289 -14.03 -8.59 9.55
CA CYS A 289 -12.75 -7.95 9.84
C CYS A 289 -12.92 -6.49 10.30
N ASN A 290 -13.81 -5.74 9.63
CA ASN A 290 -14.09 -4.34 9.96
C ASN A 290 -14.77 -4.17 11.32
N ASP A 291 -15.51 -5.17 11.79
CA ASP A 291 -16.19 -5.11 13.09
C ASP A 291 -15.19 -5.17 14.24
N CYS A 292 -14.05 -5.85 14.10
CA CYS A 292 -13.00 -5.86 15.12
C CYS A 292 -11.87 -4.86 14.84
N HIS A 293 -11.41 -4.74 13.59
CA HIS A 293 -10.22 -3.95 13.23
C HIS A 293 -10.53 -2.51 12.80
N MET A 294 -11.81 -2.15 12.63
CA MET A 294 -12.21 -0.78 12.28
C MET A 294 -13.34 -0.25 13.18
N SER A 295 -13.60 -0.91 14.30
CA SER A 295 -14.54 -0.47 15.34
C SER A 295 -13.97 0.66 16.20
N SER A 296 -14.80 1.12 17.14
CA SER A 296 -14.42 2.10 18.15
C SER A 296 -13.24 1.64 19.01
N VAL A 297 -13.10 0.33 19.27
CA VAL A 297 -12.00 -0.28 20.03
C VAL A 297 -11.39 -1.42 19.22
N GLN A 298 -10.14 -1.24 18.80
CA GLN A 298 -9.41 -2.21 18.00
C GLN A 298 -9.36 -3.59 18.66
N GLY A 299 -9.59 -4.65 17.88
CA GLY A 299 -9.58 -6.04 18.31
C GLY A 299 -10.90 -6.53 18.93
N PHE A 300 -11.88 -5.64 19.11
CA PHE A 300 -13.18 -6.00 19.69
C PHE A 300 -14.34 -5.53 18.80
N PRO A 301 -15.44 -6.31 18.67
CA PRO A 301 -16.64 -5.92 17.94
C PRO A 301 -17.49 -4.90 18.72
N SER A 302 -16.90 -3.76 19.05
CA SER A 302 -17.45 -2.73 19.95
C SER A 302 -18.34 -1.71 19.23
N GLY A 303 -18.80 -2.02 18.02
CA GLY A 303 -19.55 -1.09 17.18
C GLY A 303 -18.69 0.10 16.71
N TYR A 304 -19.35 1.14 16.20
CA TYR A 304 -18.70 2.25 15.52
C TYR A 304 -19.04 3.59 16.17
N GLN A 305 -18.13 4.53 16.04
CA GLN A 305 -18.44 5.92 16.36
C GLN A 305 -19.32 6.52 15.25
N GLU A 306 -20.15 7.48 15.61
CA GLU A 306 -20.92 8.30 14.66
C GLU A 306 -20.35 9.71 14.66
N GLY A 307 -20.25 10.32 13.48
CA GLY A 307 -19.81 11.71 13.37
C GLY A 307 -19.47 12.11 11.94
N PRO A 308 -18.95 13.33 11.75
CA PRO A 308 -18.54 13.80 10.44
C PRO A 308 -17.29 13.04 9.96
N ALA A 309 -17.35 12.53 8.73
CA ALA A 309 -16.20 11.88 8.12
C ALA A 309 -15.20 12.86 7.53
N ALA A 310 -15.60 14.11 7.28
CA ALA A 310 -14.73 15.15 6.76
C ALA A 310 -15.07 16.53 7.33
N VAL A 311 -14.11 17.45 7.20
CA VAL A 311 -14.29 18.89 7.43
C VAL A 311 -13.88 19.62 6.15
N VAL A 312 -14.87 20.10 5.40
CA VAL A 312 -14.67 20.74 4.09
C VAL A 312 -14.93 22.23 4.21
N GLY A 313 -13.94 23.06 3.86
CA GLY A 313 -14.07 24.52 4.00
C GLY A 313 -14.28 25.00 5.44
N GLY A 314 -13.91 24.20 6.44
CA GLY A 314 -14.17 24.47 7.86
C GLY A 314 -15.56 24.04 8.35
N LYS A 315 -16.34 23.33 7.51
CA LYS A 315 -17.66 22.80 7.86
C LYS A 315 -17.63 21.28 7.92
N GLU A 316 -18.24 20.73 8.94
CA GLU A 316 -18.40 19.28 9.12
C GLU A 316 -19.39 18.70 8.10
N THR A 317 -19.11 17.49 7.61
CA THR A 317 -20.06 16.71 6.81
C THR A 317 -21.22 16.21 7.68
N ALA A 318 -22.26 15.67 7.05
CA ALA A 318 -23.29 14.93 7.75
C ALA A 318 -22.68 13.80 8.61
N SER A 319 -23.32 13.54 9.75
CA SER A 319 -22.93 12.45 10.65
C SER A 319 -23.20 11.11 9.99
N ARG A 320 -22.23 10.19 10.09
CA ARG A 320 -22.36 8.80 9.66
C ARG A 320 -21.47 7.88 10.50
N LYS A 321 -21.65 6.57 10.31
CA LYS A 321 -20.73 5.52 10.78
C LYS A 321 -19.29 5.88 10.41
N LEU A 322 -18.44 6.01 11.42
CA LEU A 322 -17.01 6.23 11.32
C LEU A 322 -16.27 4.92 11.59
N THR A 323 -15.54 4.47 10.58
CA THR A 323 -14.58 3.39 10.72
C THR A 323 -13.26 3.95 11.23
N ASN A 324 -12.65 3.24 12.17
CA ASN A 324 -11.33 3.56 12.72
C ASN A 324 -10.25 3.07 11.73
N HIS A 325 -9.29 3.93 11.41
CA HIS A 325 -8.18 3.64 10.49
C HIS A 325 -6.85 3.37 11.21
N TYR A 326 -6.87 3.05 12.50
CA TYR A 326 -5.67 2.86 13.32
C TYR A 326 -4.90 1.58 13.00
N PHE A 327 -5.59 0.54 12.49
CA PHE A 327 -5.03 -0.76 12.08
C PHE A 327 -3.85 -1.19 12.95
N ALA A 328 -4.14 -1.45 14.23
CA ALA A 328 -3.13 -1.82 15.20
C ALA A 328 -2.44 -3.12 14.75
N GLY A 329 -1.11 -3.15 14.86
CA GLY A 329 -0.34 -4.38 14.73
C GLY A 329 0.71 -4.50 15.83
N PRO A 330 1.40 -5.65 15.92
CA PRO A 330 2.27 -5.98 17.05
C PRO A 330 3.56 -5.16 17.09
N ASP A 331 3.93 -4.53 15.98
CA ASP A 331 5.22 -3.85 15.83
C ASP A 331 5.22 -2.44 16.41
N TYR A 332 6.41 -2.01 16.83
CA TYR A 332 6.73 -0.62 17.14
C TYR A 332 7.74 -0.09 16.11
N SER A 333 7.65 1.20 15.81
CA SER A 333 8.60 1.84 14.90
C SER A 333 10.01 1.83 15.49
N VAL A 334 10.98 1.38 14.69
CA VAL A 334 12.42 1.47 14.99
C VAL A 334 13.12 2.54 14.15
N ILE A 335 12.36 3.37 13.42
CA ILE A 335 12.90 4.45 12.60
C ILE A 335 12.77 5.80 13.31
N HIS A 336 13.50 6.79 12.81
CA HIS A 336 13.57 8.13 13.37
C HIS A 336 12.15 8.73 13.61
N PRO A 337 11.87 9.33 14.78
CA PRO A 337 10.54 9.84 15.14
C PRO A 337 10.07 11.02 14.27
N GLY A 338 11.00 11.70 13.59
CA GLY A 338 10.67 12.69 12.56
C GLY A 338 10.17 12.10 11.24
N ILE A 339 10.34 10.79 11.02
CA ILE A 339 9.87 10.07 9.82
C ILE A 339 8.58 9.30 10.12
N PHE A 340 8.49 8.64 11.28
CA PHE A 340 7.28 7.93 11.69
C PHE A 340 6.97 8.14 13.19
N PRO A 341 5.71 8.39 13.58
CA PRO A 341 4.48 8.40 12.76
C PRO A 341 4.46 9.43 11.64
N ILE A 342 3.77 9.12 10.54
CA ILE A 342 3.67 10.04 9.40
C ILE A 342 2.99 11.33 9.85
N ASN A 343 3.62 12.46 9.54
CA ASN A 343 3.17 13.76 9.99
C ASN A 343 3.43 14.82 8.92
N LYS A 344 2.34 15.37 8.37
CA LYS A 344 2.36 16.45 7.39
C LYS A 344 3.29 17.62 7.77
N ARG A 345 3.26 18.08 9.03
CA ARG A 345 4.12 19.20 9.47
C ARG A 345 5.59 18.81 9.50
N ALA A 346 5.91 17.57 9.87
CA ALA A 346 7.28 17.08 9.85
C ALA A 346 7.80 16.94 8.40
N ASN A 347 6.96 16.47 7.49
CA ASN A 347 7.26 16.37 6.05
C ASN A 347 7.46 17.74 5.39
N GLU A 348 6.68 18.75 5.79
CA GLU A 348 6.82 20.13 5.31
C GLU A 348 8.06 20.83 5.89
N PHE A 349 8.50 20.42 7.09
CA PHE A 349 9.61 21.05 7.80
C PHE A 349 10.98 20.58 7.31
N LYS A 350 11.15 19.27 7.11
CA LYS A 350 12.42 18.65 6.72
C LYS A 350 12.18 17.45 5.81
N THR A 351 13.11 17.24 4.88
CA THR A 351 13.18 16.03 4.07
C THR A 351 13.53 14.81 4.93
N LEU A 352 13.27 13.60 4.42
CA LEU A 352 13.67 12.38 5.13
C LEU A 352 15.18 12.28 5.33
N ALA A 353 15.99 12.73 4.37
CA ALA A 353 17.44 12.72 4.49
C ALA A 353 17.90 13.59 5.67
N GLU A 354 17.36 14.81 5.77
CA GLU A 354 17.66 15.71 6.89
C GLU A 354 17.17 15.18 8.24
N TRP A 355 16.07 14.40 8.25
CA TRP A 355 15.64 13.73 9.48
C TRP A 355 16.58 12.60 9.92
N LEU A 356 17.20 11.89 8.98
CA LEU A 356 18.16 10.83 9.31
C LEU A 356 19.49 11.39 9.86
N GLU A 357 19.82 12.63 9.54
CA GLU A 357 21.00 13.33 10.07
C GLU A 357 20.77 13.86 11.50
N PHE A 358 19.53 13.90 11.99
CA PHE A 358 19.22 14.46 13.30
C PHE A 358 19.44 13.44 14.43
N GLU A 359 20.27 13.80 15.40
CA GLU A 359 20.49 13.00 16.60
C GLU A 359 19.40 13.27 17.65
N VAL A 360 18.38 12.40 17.68
CA VAL A 360 17.24 12.50 18.62
C VAL A 360 17.70 12.60 20.08
N GLU A 361 18.70 11.81 20.46
CA GLU A 361 19.20 11.77 21.85
C GLU A 361 20.01 13.01 22.23
N GLY A 362 20.67 13.66 21.26
CA GLY A 362 21.41 14.91 21.46
C GLY A 362 20.49 16.11 21.70
N GLY A 363 19.30 16.08 21.11
CA GLY A 363 18.29 17.13 21.24
C GLY A 363 18.43 18.22 20.19
N TRP A 364 17.62 19.29 20.31
CA TRP A 364 17.58 20.34 19.30
C TRP A 364 18.79 21.27 19.40
N GLY A 365 19.58 21.36 18.34
CA GLY A 365 20.70 22.32 18.21
C GLY A 365 22.08 21.77 18.59
N THR A 366 22.21 20.45 18.72
CA THR A 366 23.49 19.74 18.86
C THR A 366 24.13 19.39 17.53
#